data_AF-A0A2W2DV40-F1
#
_entry.id   AF-A0A2W2DV40-F1
#
_cell.length_a   1.000
_cell.length_b   1.000
_cell.length_c   1.000
_cell.angle_alpha   90.00
_cell.angle_beta   90.00
_cell.angle_gamma   90.00
#
_symmetry.space_group_name_H-M   'P 1'
#
loop_
_entity.id
_entity.type
_entity.pdbx_description
1 polymer ?
#
loop_
_entity_poly.entity_id
_entity_poly.type
_entity_poly.pdbx_seq_one_letter_code
_entity_poly.pdbx_strand_id
1 'polypeptide(L)'
;MRYDVVVIGSGFGGSVAALRLAEKGYSVGVLEAGRRFADDEFPQTSWRLRRFLWAPKLGCFGLQRITLLPAADRRSGGGVLVLSGA
;
A
#
# COMPACT_ATOMS: atom_id res chain seq x y z
N MET A 1 1.50 -25.27 -6.42
CA MET A 1 0.59 -24.84 -5.33
C MET A 1 -0.81 -24.67 -5.92
N ARG A 2 -1.86 -25.07 -5.20
CA ARG A 2 -3.25 -24.74 -5.52
C ARG A 2 -3.82 -23.90 -4.38
N TYR A 3 -4.53 -22.84 -4.75
CA TYR A 3 -5.28 -21.99 -3.84
C TYR A 3 -6.74 -22.00 -4.26
N ASP A 4 -7.65 -21.93 -3.30
CA ASP A 4 -9.08 -21.80 -3.55
C ASP A 4 -9.43 -20.35 -3.89
N VAL A 5 -8.71 -19.40 -3.27
CA VAL A 5 -8.87 -17.96 -3.50
C VAL A 5 -7.52 -17.28 -3.62
N VAL A 6 -7.40 -16.33 -4.54
CA VAL A 6 -6.25 -15.42 -4.64
C VAL A 6 -6.72 -13.99 -4.40
N VAL A 7 -6.12 -13.33 -3.42
CA VAL A 7 -6.36 -11.92 -3.09
C VAL A 7 -5.23 -11.08 -3.69
N ILE A 8 -5.60 -10.07 -4.47
CA ILE A 8 -4.66 -9.14 -5.09
C ILE A 8 -4.63 -7.85 -4.26
N GLY A 9 -3.48 -7.58 -3.66
CA GLY A 9 -3.23 -6.49 -2.72
C GLY A 9 -3.27 -6.95 -1.26
N SER A 10 -2.26 -6.57 -0.47
CA SER A 10 -2.16 -6.79 0.98
C SER A 10 -2.47 -5.53 1.79
N GLY A 11 -3.15 -4.55 1.19
CA GLY A 11 -3.70 -3.40 1.92
C GLY A 11 -4.79 -3.83 2.92
N PHE A 12 -5.46 -2.85 3.54
CA PHE A 12 -6.47 -3.12 4.58
C PHE A 12 -7.56 -4.11 4.11
N GLY A 13 -8.22 -3.81 2.98
CA GLY A 13 -9.31 -4.65 2.48
C GLY A 13 -8.86 -6.05 2.09
N GLY A 14 -7.69 -6.17 1.43
CA GLY A 14 -7.13 -7.46 1.03
C GLY A 14 -6.72 -8.31 2.23
N SER A 15 -6.08 -7.72 3.22
CA SER A 15 -5.68 -8.42 4.45
C SER A 15 -6.88 -8.92 5.26
N VAL A 16 -7.93 -8.09 5.39
CA VAL A 16 -9.17 -8.51 6.07
C VAL A 16 -9.87 -9.62 5.30
N ALA A 17 -9.99 -9.51 3.97
CA ALA A 17 -10.59 -10.54 3.14
C ALA A 17 -9.82 -11.86 3.24
N ALA A 18 -8.49 -11.82 3.14
CA ALA A 18 -7.63 -12.98 3.27
C ALA A 18 -7.80 -13.67 4.63
N LEU A 19 -7.82 -12.90 5.73
CA LEU A 19 -8.05 -13.41 7.07
C LEU A 19 -9.40 -14.14 7.17
N ARG A 20 -10.49 -13.49 6.75
CA ARG A 20 -11.84 -14.08 6.86
C ARG A 20 -12.02 -15.32 6.00
N LEU A 21 -11.40 -15.37 4.82
CA LEU A 21 -11.42 -16.55 3.95
C LEU A 21 -10.61 -17.70 4.54
N ALA A 22 -9.44 -17.41 5.12
CA ALA A 22 -8.61 -18.40 5.79
C ALA A 22 -9.31 -18.96 7.05
N GLU A 23 -9.93 -18.11 7.87
CA GLU A 23 -10.74 -18.53 9.03
C GLU A 23 -11.89 -19.45 8.65
N LYS A 24 -12.45 -19.28 7.44
CA LYS A 24 -13.49 -20.14 6.87
C LYS A 24 -12.94 -21.48 6.34
N GLY A 25 -11.63 -21.68 6.33
CA GLY A 25 -10.96 -22.91 5.92
C GLY A 25 -10.51 -22.97 4.46
N TYR A 26 -10.55 -21.85 3.72
CA TYR A 26 -10.02 -21.80 2.36
C TYR A 26 -8.49 -21.70 2.34
N SER A 27 -7.85 -22.32 1.35
CA SER A 27 -6.45 -22.06 1.01
C SER A 27 -6.35 -20.75 0.23
N VAL A 28 -5.77 -19.71 0.85
CA VAL A 28 -5.73 -18.35 0.29
C VAL A 28 -4.31 -17.96 -0.10
N GLY A 29 -4.12 -17.52 -1.34
CA GLY A 29 -2.90 -16.86 -1.81
C GLY A 29 -3.07 -15.34 -1.79
N VAL A 30 -2.07 -14.59 -1.29
CA VAL A 30 -2.06 -13.11 -1.36
C VAL A 30 -0.91 -12.67 -2.24
N LEU A 31 -1.19 -11.82 -3.23
CA LEU A 31 -0.18 -11.23 -4.10
C LEU A 31 -0.17 -9.72 -3.94
N GLU A 32 1.00 -9.15 -3.67
CA GLU A 32 1.22 -7.71 -3.54
C GLU A 32 2.26 -7.26 -4.56
N ALA A 33 2.04 -6.09 -5.15
CA ALA A 33 2.95 -5.51 -6.14
C ALA A 33 4.18 -4.88 -5.47
N GLY A 34 4.00 -4.35 -4.26
CA GLY A 34 5.06 -3.81 -3.44
C GLY A 34 6.02 -4.88 -2.89
N ARG A 35 7.19 -4.44 -2.42
CA ARG A 35 8.13 -5.33 -1.73
C ARG A 35 7.57 -5.74 -0.36
N ARG A 36 7.98 -6.90 0.13
CA ARG A 36 7.75 -7.27 1.54
C ARG A 36 8.62 -6.40 2.44
N PHE A 37 8.04 -5.87 3.51
CA PHE A 37 8.74 -5.15 4.57
C PHE A 37 8.67 -5.99 5.84
N ALA A 38 9.83 -6.27 6.46
CA ALA A 38 9.89 -6.84 7.80
C ALA A 38 9.67 -5.76 8.88
N ASP A 39 9.31 -6.19 10.09
CA ASP A 39 8.95 -5.30 11.21
C ASP A 39 10.05 -4.27 11.53
N ASP A 40 11.32 -4.63 11.38
CA ASP A 40 12.48 -3.78 11.61
C ASP A 40 12.78 -2.81 10.45
N GLU A 41 12.21 -3.05 9.26
CA GLU A 41 12.35 -2.17 8.11
C GLU A 41 11.39 -0.98 8.15
N PHE A 42 10.36 -1.03 9.01
CA PHE A 42 9.41 0.07 9.14
C PHE A 42 10.10 1.31 9.73
N PRO A 43 9.85 2.50 9.17
CA PRO A 43 10.39 3.74 9.71
C PRO A 43 9.72 4.03 11.06
N GLN A 44 10.52 4.07 12.13
CA GLN A 44 10.05 4.46 13.46
C GLN A 44 9.43 5.87 13.49
N THR A 45 9.83 6.74 12.55
CA THR A 45 9.30 8.10 12.41
C THR A 45 9.18 8.49 10.94
N SER A 46 8.19 9.34 10.62
CA SER A 46 7.96 9.87 9.26
C SER A 46 9.12 10.74 8.74
N TRP A 47 9.97 11.25 9.63
CA TRP A 47 11.17 12.02 9.31
C TRP A 47 12.26 11.20 8.62
N ARG A 48 12.20 9.86 8.66
CA ARG A 48 13.11 8.99 7.93
C ARG A 48 12.68 8.89 6.46
N LEU A 49 12.72 10.02 5.75
CA LEU A 49 12.13 10.21 4.41
C LEU A 49 12.48 9.12 3.39
N ARG A 50 13.73 8.62 3.35
CA ARG A 50 14.14 7.55 2.41
C ARG A 50 13.42 6.21 2.65
N ARG A 51 13.06 5.93 3.90
CA ARG A 51 12.35 4.72 4.35
C ARG A 51 10.84 4.93 4.52
N PHE A 52 10.41 6.18 4.63
CA PHE A 52 9.00 6.54 4.75
C PHE A 52 8.37 6.82 3.40
N LEU A 53 8.96 7.67 2.56
CA LEU A 53 8.37 8.12 1.31
C LEU A 53 8.70 7.19 0.15
N TRP A 54 7.71 6.84 -0.66
CA TRP A 54 7.89 6.27 -1.99
C TRP A 54 8.03 7.39 -3.02
N ALA A 55 9.28 7.69 -3.37
CA ALA A 55 9.63 8.63 -4.42
C ALA A 55 10.89 8.13 -5.16
N PRO A 56 10.74 7.19 -6.10
CA PRO A 56 11.89 6.55 -6.77
C PRO A 56 12.83 7.55 -7.44
N LYS A 57 12.30 8.64 -8.01
CA LYS A 57 13.10 9.73 -8.61
C LYS A 57 14.03 10.45 -7.62
N LEU A 58 13.72 10.38 -6.33
CA LEU A 58 14.52 10.97 -5.24
C LEU A 58 15.34 9.92 -4.48
N GLY A 59 15.35 8.67 -4.96
CA GLY A 59 16.02 7.55 -4.28
C GLY A 59 15.32 7.12 -2.98
N CYS A 60 14.04 7.47 -2.80
CA CYS A 60 13.24 7.06 -1.66
C CYS A 60 12.34 5.88 -2.05
N PHE A 61 12.44 4.77 -1.32
CA PHE A 61 11.72 3.51 -1.58
C PHE A 61 10.93 3.07 -0.34
N GLY A 62 10.40 4.05 0.39
CA GLY A 62 9.61 3.83 1.59
C GLY A 62 8.18 3.39 1.31
N LEU A 63 7.42 3.17 2.38
CA LEU A 63 6.06 2.60 2.33
C LEU A 63 4.99 3.57 1.85
N GLN A 64 5.16 4.86 2.08
CA GLN A 64 4.12 5.87 1.92
C GLN A 64 4.25 6.57 0.58
N ARG A 65 3.26 6.40 -0.28
CA ARG A 65 3.10 7.17 -1.52
C ARG A 65 2.15 8.33 -1.28
N ILE A 66 2.53 9.50 -1.79
CA ILE A 66 1.74 10.73 -1.73
C ILE A 66 1.44 11.17 -3.15
N THR A 67 0.17 11.21 -3.51
CA THR A 67 -0.29 11.61 -4.84
C THR A 67 -1.23 12.80 -4.69
N LEU A 68 -0.92 13.90 -5.38
CA LEU A 68 -1.81 15.05 -5.46
C LEU A 68 -2.63 14.96 -6.75
N LEU A 69 -3.94 14.82 -6.60
CA LEU A 69 -4.88 14.87 -7.72
C LEU A 69 -5.39 16.31 -7.86
N PRO A 70 -5.13 16.98 -8.99
CA PRO A 70 -5.67 18.32 -9.23
C PRO A 70 -7.20 18.26 -9.35
N ALA A 71 -7.88 19.34 -9.01
CA ALA A 71 -9.31 19.46 -9.29
C ALA A 71 -9.58 19.33 -10.79
N ALA A 72 -10.70 18.68 -11.13
CA ALA A 72 -11.15 18.54 -12.51
C ALA A 72 -11.39 19.92 -13.17
N ASP A 73 -11.94 20.87 -12.42
CA ASP A 73 -12.01 22.27 -12.81
C ASP A 73 -10.89 23.07 -12.13
N ARG A 74 -9.91 23.56 -12.92
CA ARG A 74 -8.81 24.38 -12.41
C ARG A 74 -9.26 25.73 -11.83
N ARG A 75 -10.47 26.23 -12.16
CA ARG A 75 -10.99 27.49 -11.62
C ARG A 75 -11.56 27.35 -10.20
N SER A 76 -11.92 26.14 -9.80
CA SER A 76 -12.47 25.84 -8.47
C SER A 76 -11.44 25.93 -7.33
N GLY A 77 -10.14 26.03 -7.64
CA GLY A 77 -9.08 26.30 -6.66
C GLY A 77 -8.76 25.14 -5.70
N GLY A 78 -9.15 23.91 -6.01
CA GLY A 78 -8.99 22.74 -5.12
C GLY A 78 -8.09 21.61 -5.63
N GLY A 79 -7.92 20.57 -4.80
CA GLY A 79 -7.23 19.33 -5.10
C GLY A 79 -7.42 18.28 -4.01
N VAL A 80 -7.08 17.02 -4.30
CA VAL A 80 -7.18 15.91 -3.36
C VAL A 80 -5.80 15.33 -3.11
N LEU A 81 -5.39 15.30 -1.84
CA LEU A 81 -4.19 14.59 -1.41
C LEU A 81 -4.56 13.13 -1.12
N VAL A 82 -3.99 12.21 -1.89
CA VAL A 82 -4.16 10.77 -1.71
C VAL A 82 -2.91 10.21 -1.03
N LEU A 83 -3.14 9.51 0.08
CA LEU A 83 -2.14 8.78 0.85
C LEU A 83 -2.35 7.29 0.62
N SER A 84 -1.35 6.60 0.08
CA SER A 84 -1.44 5.17 -0.23
C SER A 84 -0.15 4.42 0.11
N GLY A 85 -0.23 3.09 0.16
CA GLY A 85 0.95 2.23 0.16
C GLY A 85 1.76 2.35 -1.14
N ALA A 86 3.03 1.99 -1.04
CA ALA A 86 4.02 1.94 -2.11
C ALA A 86 3.88 0.71 -2.99
#